data_AF-A0A937V9D1-F1
#
_entry.id   AF-A0A937V9D1-F1
#
_cell.length_a   1.000
_cell.length_b   1.000
_cell.length_c   1.000
_cell.angle_alpha   90.00
_cell.angle_beta   90.00
_cell.angle_gamma   90.00
#
_symmetry.space_group_name_H-M   'P 1'
#
loop_
_entity.id
_entity.type
_entity.pdbx_description
1 polymer ?
#
loop_
_entity_poly.entity_id
_entity_poly.type
_entity_poly.pdbx_seq_one_letter_code
_entity_poly.pdbx_strand_id
1 'polypeptide(L)' 'MAVRSLILGLGNAILGDDAVGLRVARAIAERWGKTEGLVVAEEERGGFALLEQLAGFQRAL' A
#
# COMPACT_ATOMS: atom_id res chain seq x y z
N MET A 1 -6.62 -12.92 -16.87
CA MET A 1 -5.61 -12.52 -15.86
C MET A 1 -6.35 -11.86 -14.71
N ALA A 2 -6.01 -12.20 -13.46
CA ALA A 2 -6.63 -11.58 -12.29
C ALA A 2 -6.37 -10.06 -12.28
N VAL A 3 -7.33 -9.28 -11.78
CA VAL A 3 -7.18 -7.82 -11.65
C VAL A 3 -6.07 -7.52 -10.65
N ARG A 4 -5.02 -6.80 -11.07
CA ARG A 4 -3.88 -6.50 -10.20
C ARG A 4 -4.17 -5.25 -9.37
N SER A 5 -4.37 -5.45 -8.06
CA SER A 5 -4.72 -4.41 -7.10
C SER A 5 -3.57 -4.11 -6.15
N LEU A 6 -3.41 -2.84 -5.78
CA LEU A 6 -2.49 -2.38 -4.76
C LEU A 6 -3.27 -1.89 -3.53
N ILE A 7 -2.84 -2.28 -2.35
CA ILE A 7 -3.14 -1.59 -1.09
C ILE A 7 -1.87 -0.86 -0.68
N LEU A 8 -1.92 0.46 -0.63
CA LEU A 8 -0.78 1.30 -0.29
C LEU A 8 -0.99 1.96 1.07
N GLY A 9 -0.27 1.47 2.08
CA GLY A 9 -0.17 2.15 3.37
C GLY A 9 0.65 3.42 3.23
N LEU A 10 -0.01 4.57 3.34
CA LEU A 10 0.65 5.88 3.35
C LEU A 10 0.72 6.44 4.75
N GLY A 11 1.82 7.09 5.08
CA GLY A 11 1.96 7.76 6.36
C GLY A 11 3.39 8.10 6.72
N ASN A 12 3.59 8.59 7.94
CA ASN A 12 4.90 8.90 8.48
C ASN A 12 5.09 8.15 9.81
N ALA A 13 6.05 7.23 9.86
CA ALA A 13 6.26 6.35 11.01
C ALA A 13 6.62 7.10 12.31
N ILE A 14 7.17 8.32 12.21
CA ILE A 14 7.60 9.13 13.36
C ILE A 14 6.58 10.21 13.76
N LEU A 15 5.51 10.41 12.98
CA LEU A 15 4.53 11.48 13.20
C LEU A 15 3.22 10.95 13.80
N GLY A 16 3.33 10.24 14.93
CA GLY A 16 2.17 9.81 15.73
C GLY A 16 1.13 9.02 14.91
N ASP A 17 -0.09 9.55 14.87
CA ASP A 17 -1.22 8.90 14.20
C ASP A 17 -1.10 8.90 12.67
N ASP A 18 -0.22 9.72 12.09
CA ASP A 18 0.06 9.69 10.65
C ASP A 18 0.66 8.35 10.22
N ALA A 19 1.21 7.55 11.15
CA ALA A 19 1.68 6.20 10.88
C ALA A 19 0.55 5.18 10.65
N VAL A 20 -0.73 5.56 10.77
CA VAL A 20 -1.86 4.62 10.74
C VAL A 20 -1.95 3.83 9.43
N GLY A 21 -1.71 4.46 8.28
CA GLY A 21 -1.76 3.77 6.99
C GLY A 21 -0.70 2.67 6.88
N LEU A 22 0.51 2.91 7.40
CA LEU A 22 1.59 1.92 7.47
C LEU A 22 1.17 0.71 8.33
N ARG A 23 0.58 0.97 9.51
CA ARG A 23 0.13 -0.09 10.42
C ARG A 23 -1.00 -0.91 9.83
N VAL A 24 -1.95 -0.26 9.15
CA VAL A 24 -3.07 -0.93 8.46
C VAL A 24 -2.56 -1.81 7.32
N ALA A 25 -1.63 -1.31 6.51
CA ALA A 25 -1.03 -2.10 5.42
C ALA A 25 -0.32 -3.36 5.95
N ARG A 26 0.44 -3.26 7.06
CA ARG A 26 1.05 -4.45 7.71
C ARG A 26 0.01 -5.48 8.13
N ALA A 27 -1.05 -5.05 8.81
CA ALA A 27 -2.12 -5.94 9.23
C ALA A 27 -2.85 -6.61 8.05
N ILE A 28 -3.01 -5.89 6.93
CA ILE A 28 -3.58 -6.42 5.68
C ILE A 28 -2.62 -7.44 5.07
N ALA A 29 -1.32 -7.14 5.00
CA ALA A 29 -0.32 -8.06 4.46
C ALA A 29 -0.27 -9.38 5.25
N GLU A 30 -0.34 -9.32 6.58
CA GLU A 30 -0.39 -10.51 7.44
C GLU A 30 -1.60 -11.41 7.17
N ARG A 31 -2.76 -10.82 6.89
CA ARG A 31 -4.03 -11.56 6.69
C ARG A 31 -4.28 -11.99 5.24
N TRP A 32 -3.88 -11.16 4.29
CA TRP A 32 -4.27 -11.28 2.88
C TRP A 32 -3.09 -11.25 1.90
N GLY A 33 -1.84 -11.18 2.35
CA GLY A 33 -0.67 -11.04 1.46
C GLY A 33 -0.43 -12.20 0.48
N LYS A 34 -1.13 -13.33 0.66
CA LYS A 34 -1.10 -14.47 -0.28
C LYS A 34 -2.28 -14.48 -1.28
N THR A 35 -3.14 -13.46 -1.25
CA THR A 35 -4.26 -13.35 -2.19
C THR A 35 -3.73 -13.10 -3.59
N GLU A 36 -4.10 -13.96 -4.53
CA GLU A 36 -3.70 -13.81 -5.92
C GLU A 36 -4.20 -12.47 -6.50
N GLY A 37 -3.30 -11.71 -7.14
CA GLY A 37 -3.61 -10.41 -7.73
C GLY A 37 -3.60 -9.24 -6.74
N LEU A 38 -3.37 -9.47 -5.44
CA LEU A 38 -3.22 -8.41 -4.44
C LEU A 38 -1.75 -8.15 -4.14
N VAL A 39 -1.35 -6.87 -4.15
CA VAL A 39 -0.07 -6.41 -3.61
C VAL A 39 -0.35 -5.45 -2.48
N VAL A 40 0.41 -5.57 -1.39
CA VAL A 40 0.35 -4.66 -0.25
C VAL A 40 1.73 -4.03 -0.10
N ALA A 41 1.79 -2.70 -0.03
CA ALA A 41 3.03 -1.95 0.12
C ALA A 41 2.87 -0.82 1.14
N GLU A 42 3.99 -0.34 1.64
CA GLU A 42 4.09 0.83 2.51
C GLU A 42 4.88 1.92 1.78
N GLU A 43 4.51 3.18 1.97
CA GLU A 43 5.26 4.32 1.45
C GLU A 43 5.14 5.52 2.39
N GLU A 44 6.28 6.14 2.68
CA GLU A 44 6.36 7.33 3.53
C GLU A 44 6.57 8.62 2.72
N ARG A 45 6.79 8.48 1.40
CA ARG A 45 7.02 9.58 0.44
C ARG A 45 5.74 9.92 -0.32
N GLY A 46 5.43 11.20 -0.42
CA GLY A 46 4.33 11.71 -1.25
C GLY A 46 4.75 12.08 -2.68
N GLY A 47 3.81 12.66 -3.43
CA GLY A 47 4.07 13.29 -4.72
C GLY A 47 4.39 12.29 -5.85
N PHE A 48 5.37 12.61 -6.69
CA PHE A 48 5.70 11.80 -7.89
C PHE A 48 6.16 10.37 -7.56
N ALA A 49 6.77 10.16 -6.39
CA ALA A 49 7.15 8.81 -5.92
C ALA A 49 5.93 7.89 -5.83
N LEU A 50 4.74 8.43 -5.52
CA LEU A 50 3.50 7.65 -5.53
C LEU A 50 3.12 7.21 -6.94
N LEU A 51 3.28 8.06 -7.95
CA LEU A 51 2.90 7.71 -9.32
C LEU A 51 3.71 6.51 -9.84
N GLU A 52 5.00 6.46 -9.51
CA GLU A 52 5.85 5.31 -9.83
C GLU A 52 5.36 4.04 -9.12
N GLN A 53 4.96 4.15 -7.85
CA GLN A 53 4.45 3.04 -7.06
C GLN A 53 3.08 2.51 -7.56
N LEU A 54 2.23 3.40 -8.08
CA LEU A 54 0.92 3.06 -8.63
C LEU A 54 1.00 2.41 -10.03
N ALA A 55 2.12 2.55 -10.73
CA ALA A 55 2.26 2.09 -12.10
C ALA A 55 2.07 0.56 -12.24
N GLY A 56 1.29 0.14 -13.25
CA GLY A 56 1.04 -1.28 -13.52
C GLY A 56 -0.03 -1.92 -12.62
N PHE A 57 -0.73 -1.15 -11.79
CA PHE A 57 -1.91 -1.58 -11.07
C PHE A 57 -3.18 -1.03 -11.73
N GLN A 58 -4.24 -1.84 -11.74
CA GLN A 58 -5.55 -1.44 -12.30
C GLN A 58 -6.43 -0.79 -11.24
N ARG A 59 -6.11 -1.02 -9.97
CA ARG A 59 -6.79 -0.46 -8.81
C ARG A 59 -5.76 -0.23 -7.71
N ALA A 60 -5.88 0.91 -7.03
CA ALA A 60 -5.16 1.19 -5.81
C ALA A 60 -6.15 1.67 -4.75
N LEU A 61 -5.93 1.26 -3.50
CA LEU A 61 -6.57 1.82 -2.31
C LEU A 61 -5.50 2.23 -1.30
#